data_AF-A0A0L0VME7-F1
#
_entry.id   AF-A0A0L0VME7-F1
#
_cell.length_a   1.000
_cell.length_b   1.000
_cell.length_c   1.000
_cell.angle_alpha   90.00
_cell.angle_beta   90.00
_cell.angle_gamma   90.00
#
_symmetry.space_group_name_H-M   'P 1'
#
loop_
_entity.id
_entity.type
_entity.pdbx_description
1 polymer ?
#
loop_
_entity_poly.entity_id
_entity_poly.type
_entity_poly.pdbx_seq_one_letter_code
_entity_poly.pdbx_strand_id
1 'polypeptide(L)'
;MAQLGTTFLSTSHRSSLAITQAIVVGVVSGALAALAMYSFQGSANSTPADDPKARKKPCTENPVHDESLIAEQLARNLAFLGPPGNQNVRNAFVIIIGLGGVGSSAATSLVRSGVGRIRLIDFDQVTLSSLNRHATATREDVGISKVISCKNFYQKIAPWLKIEALVEQFTIADAPRLLDGNPDWVLDCIDNITTKVDLLTYCKKNDLKVFSALGAASKADPSRIQIADISMTFEDPLARSVRRRLWSMDEELHWTNCVVMDRSEADIHQQKVLVDRQDPRLVWGSETVELVKARFSEELQMRKWR
;
A
#
# COMPACT_ATOMS: atom_id res chain seq x y z
N MET A 1 -36.66 -64.40 21.47
CA MET A 1 -37.26 -64.00 20.18
C MET A 1 -36.09 -63.70 19.23
N ALA A 2 -35.54 -64.74 18.59
CA ALA A 2 -35.77 -65.09 17.17
C ALA A 2 -35.24 -63.98 16.23
N GLN A 3 -34.01 -64.13 15.71
CA GLN A 3 -33.67 -64.64 14.36
C GLN A 3 -33.76 -63.50 13.31
N LEU A 4 -32.89 -63.26 12.31
CA LEU A 4 -31.77 -63.89 11.58
C LEU A 4 -31.02 -62.69 10.92
N GLY A 5 -29.77 -62.69 10.46
CA GLY A 5 -28.80 -63.72 10.16
C GLY A 5 -27.79 -63.20 9.14
N THR A 6 -26.52 -63.62 9.34
CA THR A 6 -25.59 -64.14 8.30
C THR A 6 -24.91 -63.14 7.34
N THR A 7 -23.61 -63.19 7.03
CA THR A 7 -22.57 -64.22 7.26
C THR A 7 -21.19 -63.61 7.02
N PHE A 8 -20.20 -64.02 7.82
CA PHE A 8 -18.76 -63.91 7.56
C PHE A 8 -18.27 -65.25 6.99
N LEU A 9 -17.48 -65.26 5.91
CA LEU A 9 -16.53 -66.32 5.50
C LEU A 9 -15.49 -65.62 4.58
N SER A 10 -14.23 -65.42 4.97
CA SER A 10 -13.11 -66.37 5.08
C SER A 10 -12.44 -66.78 3.75
N THR A 11 -11.14 -66.49 3.69
CA THR A 11 -10.02 -67.23 3.06
C THR A 11 -9.81 -67.27 1.53
N SER A 12 -8.70 -66.62 1.14
CA SER A 12 -7.52 -67.14 0.41
C SER A 12 -7.55 -67.48 -1.10
N HIS A 13 -6.51 -66.93 -1.75
CA HIS A 13 -5.68 -67.44 -2.87
C HIS A 13 -6.09 -67.27 -4.35
N ARG A 14 -5.15 -66.58 -5.05
CA ARG A 14 -4.72 -66.71 -6.48
C ARG A 14 -5.78 -66.31 -7.52
N SER A 15 -5.51 -65.61 -8.62
CA SER A 15 -4.29 -65.24 -9.35
C SER A 15 -4.70 -64.37 -10.57
N SER A 16 -3.69 -63.72 -11.17
CA SER A 16 -3.58 -63.32 -12.59
C SER A 16 -3.98 -61.88 -13.01
N LEU A 17 -2.90 -61.15 -13.34
CA LEU A 17 -2.68 -60.28 -14.50
C LEU A 17 -3.39 -58.93 -14.63
N ALA A 18 -2.56 -57.98 -15.08
CA ALA A 18 -2.86 -56.72 -15.75
C ALA A 18 -3.15 -55.50 -14.86
N ILE A 19 -2.10 -54.93 -14.26
CA ILE A 19 -1.89 -53.47 -14.32
C ILE A 19 -0.39 -53.21 -14.53
N THR A 20 0.03 -53.36 -15.77
CA THR A 20 1.21 -52.68 -16.31
C THR A 20 0.79 -51.24 -16.63
N GLN A 21 1.70 -50.29 -16.45
CA GLN A 21 1.68 -48.90 -16.93
C GLN A 21 0.96 -47.87 -16.03
N ALA A 22 1.76 -47.11 -15.26
CA ALA A 22 1.89 -45.66 -15.43
C ALA A 22 2.71 -45.06 -14.27
N ILE A 23 4.04 -45.17 -14.34
CA ILE A 23 4.95 -44.27 -13.63
C ILE A 23 5.97 -43.75 -14.66
N VAL A 24 6.23 -42.45 -14.58
CA VAL A 24 7.32 -41.65 -15.20
C VAL A 24 6.99 -40.92 -16.51
N VAL A 25 6.55 -39.66 -16.41
CA VAL A 25 7.03 -38.54 -17.27
C VAL A 25 7.12 -37.22 -16.46
N GLY A 26 7.64 -37.29 -15.23
CA GLY A 26 7.76 -36.11 -14.35
C GLY A 26 9.18 -35.69 -13.97
N VAL A 27 10.20 -36.53 -14.23
CA VAL A 27 11.56 -36.30 -13.70
C VAL A 27 12.66 -36.40 -14.76
N VAL A 28 12.33 -36.66 -16.03
CA VAL A 28 13.35 -36.88 -17.09
C VAL A 28 13.70 -35.60 -17.88
N SER A 29 12.92 -34.52 -17.77
CA SER A 29 13.16 -33.29 -18.54
C SER A 29 14.37 -32.47 -18.05
N GLY A 30 14.78 -32.62 -16.78
CA GLY A 30 15.92 -31.90 -16.22
C GLY A 30 17.28 -32.53 -16.54
N ALA A 31 17.34 -33.85 -16.71
CA ALA A 31 18.59 -34.57 -16.94
C ALA A 31 19.03 -34.58 -18.42
N LEU A 32 18.08 -34.57 -19.37
CA LEU A 32 18.41 -34.53 -20.80
C LEU A 32 18.93 -33.15 -21.26
N ALA A 33 18.43 -32.05 -20.68
CA ALA A 33 18.89 -30.71 -21.02
C ALA A 33 20.34 -30.44 -20.56
N ALA A 34 20.76 -31.03 -19.43
CA ALA A 34 22.12 -30.96 -18.94
C ALA A 34 23.11 -31.77 -19.81
N LEU A 35 22.68 -32.93 -20.34
CA LEU A 35 23.50 -33.75 -21.25
C LEU A 35 23.67 -33.13 -22.65
N ALA A 36 22.64 -32.43 -23.15
CA ALA A 36 22.70 -31.71 -24.43
C ALA A 36 23.60 -30.45 -24.36
N MET A 37 23.67 -29.80 -23.20
CA MET A 37 24.58 -28.67 -22.96
C MET A 37 26.04 -29.11 -22.83
N TYR A 38 26.30 -30.31 -22.29
CA TYR A 38 27.65 -30.84 -22.10
C TYR A 38 28.27 -31.42 -23.39
N SER A 39 27.45 -31.76 -24.38
CA SER A 39 27.90 -32.34 -25.67
C SER A 39 28.17 -31.29 -26.76
N PHE A 40 27.90 -30.00 -26.50
CA PHE A 40 28.15 -28.88 -27.43
C PHE A 40 29.31 -27.97 -27.04
N GLN A 41 30.15 -28.34 -26.07
CA GLN A 41 31.39 -27.63 -25.77
C GLN A 41 32.61 -28.50 -26.07
N GLY A 42 32.96 -28.53 -27.36
CA GLY A 42 34.21 -29.09 -27.86
C GLY A 42 34.45 -28.70 -29.31
N SER A 43 35.24 -27.64 -29.49
CA SER A 43 35.91 -27.21 -30.74
C SER A 43 35.19 -26.23 -31.67
N ALA A 44 35.55 -24.94 -31.55
CA ALA A 44 36.14 -24.19 -32.66
C ALA A 44 36.81 -22.88 -32.14
N ASN A 45 38.11 -22.78 -32.39
CA ASN A 45 38.95 -21.59 -32.23
C ASN A 45 38.57 -20.49 -33.23
N SER A 46 38.55 -19.23 -32.79
CA SER A 46 39.40 -18.13 -33.32
C SER A 46 38.94 -16.77 -32.79
N THR A 47 39.88 -16.02 -32.23
CA THR A 47 39.78 -14.59 -31.89
C THR A 47 40.02 -13.72 -33.13
N PRO A 48 39.45 -12.52 -33.15
CA PRO A 48 40.27 -11.34 -33.42
C PRO A 48 40.20 -10.34 -32.27
N ALA A 49 41.32 -9.67 -32.03
CA ALA A 49 41.51 -8.67 -31.00
C ALA A 49 40.67 -7.41 -31.25
N ASP A 50 39.93 -6.95 -30.24
CA ASP A 50 39.26 -5.66 -30.24
C ASP A 50 40.15 -4.55 -29.67
N ASP A 51 40.21 -3.46 -30.43
CA ASP A 51 40.93 -2.20 -30.23
C ASP A 51 40.42 -1.41 -29.00
N PRO A 52 41.26 -1.09 -28.00
CA PRO A 52 40.80 -0.43 -26.79
C PRO A 52 40.86 1.09 -26.95
N LYS A 53 39.99 1.69 -27.79
CA LYS A 53 39.81 3.15 -27.82
C LYS A 53 38.48 3.66 -28.44
N ALA A 54 37.36 2.98 -28.20
CA ALA A 54 36.03 3.55 -28.45
C ALA A 54 35.39 4.03 -27.15
N ARG A 55 35.76 5.24 -26.70
CA ARG A 55 35.10 5.94 -25.59
C ARG A 55 33.67 6.30 -26.01
N LYS A 56 32.71 5.41 -25.75
CA LYS A 56 31.27 5.70 -25.97
C LYS A 56 30.88 6.87 -25.07
N LYS A 57 30.41 7.97 -25.69
CA LYS A 57 29.73 9.08 -25.01
C LYS A 57 28.57 8.50 -24.18
N PRO A 58 28.27 9.04 -22.98
CA PRO A 58 27.09 8.61 -22.26
C PRO A 58 25.86 9.09 -23.03
N CYS A 59 25.18 8.18 -23.73
CA CYS A 59 23.86 8.45 -24.26
C CYS A 59 22.91 8.43 -23.06
N THR A 60 22.42 9.61 -22.68
CA THR A 60 21.35 9.79 -21.69
C THR A 60 20.01 9.42 -22.32
N GLU A 61 19.85 8.18 -22.74
CA GLU A 61 18.58 7.65 -23.22
C GLU A 61 18.22 6.49 -22.31
N ASN A 62 17.05 6.59 -21.66
CA ASN A 62 16.48 5.48 -20.90
C ASN A 62 16.50 4.24 -21.82
N PRO A 63 16.90 3.06 -21.32
CA PRO A 63 16.88 1.86 -22.13
C PRO A 63 15.47 1.70 -22.70
N VAL A 64 15.35 1.67 -24.02
CA VAL A 64 14.09 1.40 -24.70
C VAL A 64 13.70 -0.01 -24.28
N HIS A 65 12.71 -0.11 -23.41
CA HIS A 65 12.17 -1.39 -22.98
C HIS A 65 11.24 -1.91 -24.07
N ASP A 66 11.37 -3.20 -24.37
CA ASP A 66 10.49 -3.85 -25.34
C ASP A 66 9.06 -3.84 -24.80
N GLU A 67 8.18 -3.07 -25.46
CA GLU A 67 6.76 -2.97 -25.09
C GLU A 67 6.05 -4.32 -25.15
N SER A 68 6.53 -5.29 -25.94
CA SER A 68 5.96 -6.64 -25.96
C SER A 68 6.18 -7.38 -24.63
N LEU A 69 7.35 -7.22 -24.01
CA LEU A 69 7.65 -7.81 -22.69
C LEU A 69 6.85 -7.12 -21.58
N ILE A 70 6.69 -5.80 -21.66
CA ILE A 70 5.86 -5.04 -20.71
C ILE A 70 4.40 -5.48 -20.83
N ALA A 71 3.90 -5.59 -22.06
CA ALA A 71 2.54 -6.03 -22.33
C ALA A 71 2.29 -7.45 -21.80
N GLU A 72 3.24 -8.37 -21.97
CA GLU A 72 3.15 -9.72 -21.42
C GLU A 72 3.13 -9.71 -19.88
N GLN A 73 4.04 -8.95 -19.24
CA GLN A 73 4.04 -8.82 -17.78
C GLN A 73 2.74 -8.22 -17.23
N LEU A 74 2.11 -7.30 -17.97
CA LEU A 74 0.88 -6.62 -17.57
C LEU A 74 -0.39 -7.23 -18.18
N ALA A 75 -0.32 -8.41 -18.81
CA ALA A 75 -1.43 -8.99 -19.58
C ALA A 75 -2.73 -9.11 -18.78
N ARG A 76 -2.64 -9.40 -17.47
CA ARG A 76 -3.82 -9.48 -16.58
C ARG A 76 -4.43 -8.12 -16.26
N ASN A 77 -3.61 -7.08 -16.11
CA ASN A 77 -4.10 -5.71 -15.92
C ASN A 77 -4.79 -5.23 -17.20
N LEU A 78 -4.19 -5.52 -18.36
CA LEU A 78 -4.76 -5.21 -19.67
C LEU A 78 -6.11 -5.90 -19.89
N ALA A 79 -6.23 -7.18 -19.51
CA ALA A 79 -7.49 -7.91 -19.62
C ALA A 79 -8.60 -7.34 -18.71
N PHE A 80 -8.25 -6.84 -17.52
CA PHE A 80 -9.21 -6.27 -16.57
C PHE A 80 -9.61 -4.82 -16.91
N LEU A 81 -8.64 -3.96 -17.21
CA LEU A 81 -8.85 -2.53 -17.46
C LEU A 81 -9.22 -2.22 -18.92
N GLY A 82 -8.95 -3.16 -19.83
CA GLY A 82 -8.96 -2.93 -21.27
C GLY A 82 -7.79 -2.06 -21.75
N PRO A 83 -7.58 -1.97 -23.08
CA PRO A 83 -6.52 -1.14 -23.65
C PRO A 83 -6.52 0.34 -23.20
N PRO A 84 -7.67 1.07 -23.20
CA PRO A 84 -7.65 2.47 -22.80
C PRO A 84 -7.36 2.65 -21.30
N GLY A 85 -7.92 1.78 -20.45
CA GLY A 85 -7.67 1.83 -19.00
C GLY A 85 -6.21 1.53 -18.66
N ASN A 86 -5.61 0.53 -19.31
CA ASN A 86 -4.20 0.22 -19.15
C ASN A 86 -3.30 1.37 -19.61
N GLN A 87 -3.62 2.02 -20.74
CA GLN A 87 -2.87 3.18 -21.22
C GLN A 87 -2.95 4.36 -20.23
N ASN A 88 -4.11 4.60 -19.63
CA ASN A 88 -4.26 5.63 -18.60
C ASN A 88 -3.36 5.35 -17.39
N VAL A 89 -3.32 4.10 -16.91
CA VAL A 89 -2.42 3.70 -15.81
C VAL A 89 -0.96 3.89 -16.21
N ARG A 90 -0.57 3.45 -17.42
CA ARG A 90 0.80 3.59 -17.96
C ARG A 90 1.24 5.06 -18.04
N ASN A 91 0.34 5.97 -18.38
CA ASN A 91 0.63 7.40 -18.50
C ASN A 91 0.58 8.14 -17.15
N ALA A 92 0.06 7.51 -16.10
CA ALA A 92 -0.16 8.18 -14.82
C ALA A 92 1.16 8.59 -14.15
N PHE A 93 1.12 9.77 -13.53
CA PHE A 93 2.15 10.26 -12.62
C PHE A 93 1.59 10.36 -11.19
N VAL A 94 2.14 9.56 -10.27
CA VAL A 94 1.72 9.53 -8.87
C VAL A 94 2.85 9.94 -7.93
N ILE A 95 2.56 10.84 -7.00
CA ILE A 95 3.48 11.24 -5.93
C ILE A 95 3.06 10.53 -4.64
N ILE A 96 3.99 9.84 -3.98
CA ILE A 96 3.77 9.14 -2.72
C ILE A 96 4.64 9.76 -1.64
N ILE A 97 4.01 10.21 -0.55
CA ILE A 97 4.66 10.90 0.55
C ILE A 97 4.53 10.06 1.82
N GLY A 98 5.66 9.64 2.37
CA GLY A 98 5.76 8.63 3.41
C GLY A 98 5.77 7.22 2.82
N LEU A 99 6.83 6.47 3.11
CA LEU A 99 7.08 5.09 2.68
C LEU A 99 7.11 4.14 3.88
N GLY A 100 6.23 4.37 4.86
CA GLY A 100 5.95 3.41 5.92
C GLY A 100 5.21 2.17 5.39
N GLY A 101 4.45 1.50 6.26
CA GLY A 101 3.68 0.30 5.87
C GLY A 101 2.65 0.58 4.77
N VAL A 102 1.92 1.70 4.85
CA VAL A 102 0.90 2.05 3.85
C VAL A 102 1.53 2.50 2.55
N GLY A 103 2.46 3.46 2.60
CA GLY A 103 3.06 4.04 1.39
C GLY A 103 3.89 3.04 0.58
N SER A 104 4.68 2.19 1.25
CA SER A 104 5.42 1.12 0.56
C SER A 104 4.49 0.09 -0.09
N SER A 105 3.37 -0.25 0.55
CA SER A 105 2.35 -1.14 -0.03
C SER A 105 1.64 -0.49 -1.22
N ALA A 106 1.24 0.77 -1.10
CA ALA A 106 0.60 1.53 -2.17
C ALA A 106 1.52 1.67 -3.39
N ALA A 107 2.77 2.08 -3.19
CA ALA A 107 3.76 2.18 -4.27
C ALA A 107 4.00 0.81 -4.94
N THR A 108 4.08 -0.27 -4.18
CA THR A 108 4.22 -1.64 -4.72
C THR A 108 3.05 -2.02 -5.62
N SER A 109 1.82 -1.72 -5.19
CA SER A 109 0.62 -1.97 -6.00
C SER A 109 0.65 -1.15 -7.29
N LEU A 110 0.96 0.15 -7.23
CA LEU A 110 1.05 1.02 -8.42
C LEU A 110 2.10 0.53 -9.43
N VAL A 111 3.29 0.15 -8.95
CA VAL A 111 4.37 -0.39 -9.79
C VAL A 111 3.91 -1.66 -10.50
N ARG A 112 3.27 -2.58 -9.76
CA ARG A 112 2.76 -3.85 -10.31
C ARG A 112 1.53 -3.66 -11.21
N SER A 113 0.79 -2.56 -11.04
CA SER A 113 -0.30 -2.16 -11.92
C SER A 113 0.18 -1.58 -13.25
N GLY A 114 1.46 -1.20 -13.35
CA GLY A 114 2.06 -0.69 -14.58
C GLY A 114 2.10 0.83 -14.70
N VAL A 115 1.99 1.56 -13.58
CA VAL A 115 2.20 3.02 -13.58
C VAL A 115 3.54 3.37 -14.22
N GLY A 116 3.59 4.41 -15.06
CA GLY A 116 4.81 4.79 -15.80
C GLY A 116 5.73 5.73 -15.04
N ARG A 117 5.20 6.56 -14.14
CA ARG A 117 5.98 7.52 -13.37
C ARG A 117 5.52 7.59 -11.91
N ILE A 118 6.47 7.46 -10.99
CA ILE A 118 6.24 7.71 -9.57
C ILE A 118 7.30 8.64 -8.99
N ARG A 119 6.89 9.48 -8.04
CA ARG A 119 7.81 10.21 -7.15
C ARG A 119 7.62 9.71 -5.73
N LEU A 120 8.72 9.37 -5.10
CA LEU A 120 8.79 8.79 -3.76
C LEU A 120 9.45 9.81 -2.84
N ILE A 121 8.77 10.21 -1.77
CA ILE A 121 9.24 11.23 -0.82
C ILE A 121 9.17 10.66 0.60
N ASP A 122 10.33 10.43 1.21
CA ASP A 122 10.46 10.04 2.61
C ASP A 122 11.89 10.37 3.09
N PHE A 123 12.04 10.86 4.32
CA PHE A 123 13.35 11.14 4.93
C PHE A 123 13.86 9.97 5.78
N ASP A 124 13.00 9.04 6.15
CA ASP A 124 13.32 7.95 7.06
C ASP A 124 14.20 6.87 6.43
N GLN A 125 14.90 6.16 7.32
CA GLN A 125 15.59 4.92 7.00
C GLN A 125 14.76 3.69 7.42
N VAL A 126 15.05 2.55 6.80
CA VAL A 126 14.50 1.26 7.19
C VAL A 126 15.09 0.88 8.55
N THR A 127 14.21 0.58 9.50
CA THR A 127 14.58 0.07 10.82
C THR A 127 14.17 -1.41 10.96
N LEU A 128 14.72 -2.12 11.95
CA LEU A 128 14.26 -3.49 12.25
C LEU A 128 12.76 -3.57 12.55
N SER A 129 12.22 -2.56 13.24
CA SER A 129 10.78 -2.47 13.54
C SER A 129 9.94 -2.10 12.32
N SER A 130 10.54 -1.70 11.19
CA SER A 130 9.83 -1.48 9.93
C SER A 130 9.47 -2.79 9.23
N LEU A 131 10.26 -3.86 9.45
CA LEU A 131 10.14 -5.13 8.74
C LEU A 131 8.84 -5.90 9.00
N ASN A 132 8.08 -5.54 10.03
CA ASN A 132 6.79 -6.16 10.30
C ASN A 132 5.67 -5.70 9.36
N ARG A 133 5.87 -4.60 8.62
CA ARG A 133 4.80 -3.97 7.82
C ARG A 133 5.26 -3.27 6.53
N HIS A 134 6.55 -2.98 6.38
CA HIS A 134 7.07 -2.37 5.15
C HIS A 134 7.05 -3.39 4.02
N ALA A 135 6.45 -3.04 2.88
CA ALA A 135 6.11 -4.03 1.84
C ALA A 135 7.31 -4.65 1.13
N THR A 136 8.43 -3.93 1.04
CA THR A 136 9.57 -4.27 0.19
C THR A 136 10.89 -4.43 0.93
N ALA A 137 10.95 -4.02 2.21
CA ALA A 137 12.21 -3.93 2.93
C ALA A 137 12.58 -5.29 3.53
N THR A 138 13.86 -5.62 3.47
CA THR A 138 14.43 -6.84 4.02
C THR A 138 15.44 -6.53 5.13
N ARG A 139 16.01 -7.56 5.75
CA ARG A 139 17.07 -7.37 6.76
C ARG A 139 18.32 -6.67 6.19
N GLU A 140 18.59 -6.83 4.90
CA GLU A 140 19.72 -6.20 4.21
C GLU A 140 19.50 -4.69 4.03
N ASP A 141 18.24 -4.23 4.04
CA ASP A 141 17.89 -2.83 3.84
C ASP A 141 17.99 -1.99 5.12
N VAL A 142 18.21 -2.61 6.29
CA VAL A 142 18.25 -1.89 7.58
C VAL A 142 19.37 -0.85 7.56
N GLY A 143 19.00 0.42 7.84
CA GLY A 143 19.89 1.58 7.76
C GLY A 143 19.93 2.26 6.39
N ILE A 144 19.32 1.69 5.36
CA ILE A 144 19.16 2.32 4.05
C ILE A 144 17.91 3.21 4.07
N SER A 145 17.95 4.36 3.38
CA SER A 145 16.75 5.19 3.17
C SER A 145 15.61 4.35 2.59
N LYS A 146 14.39 4.52 3.13
CA LYS A 146 13.19 3.82 2.64
C LYS A 146 12.94 4.11 1.16
N VAL A 147 13.19 5.34 0.72
CA VAL A 147 13.07 5.76 -0.69
C VAL A 147 14.02 4.97 -1.57
N ILE A 148 15.28 4.84 -1.16
CA ILE A 148 16.31 4.13 -1.92
C ILE A 148 16.04 2.63 -1.94
N SER A 149 15.67 2.04 -0.80
CA SER A 149 15.27 0.62 -0.72
C SER A 149 14.10 0.32 -1.66
N CYS A 150 13.04 1.14 -1.62
CA CYS A 150 11.91 1.04 -2.54
C CYS A 150 12.32 1.19 -4.01
N LYS A 151 13.11 2.21 -4.35
CA LYS A 151 13.61 2.41 -5.73
C LYS A 151 14.37 1.18 -6.22
N ASN A 152 15.33 0.68 -5.44
CA ASN A 152 16.13 -0.49 -5.80
C ASN A 152 15.27 -1.73 -5.99
N PHE A 153 14.23 -1.91 -5.17
CA PHE A 153 13.29 -3.01 -5.30
C PHE A 153 12.42 -2.86 -6.56
N TYR A 154 11.84 -1.69 -6.81
CA TYR A 154 10.94 -1.46 -7.94
C TYR A 154 11.65 -1.52 -9.29
N GLN A 155 12.92 -1.09 -9.38
CA GLN A 155 13.71 -1.24 -10.60
C GLN A 155 13.94 -2.71 -11.01
N LYS A 156 13.89 -3.65 -10.05
CA LYS A 156 13.93 -5.10 -10.35
C LYS A 156 12.60 -5.62 -10.90
N ILE A 157 11.48 -4.96 -10.57
CA ILE A 157 10.12 -5.37 -10.98
C ILE A 157 9.73 -4.73 -12.32
N ALA A 158 9.97 -3.43 -12.46
CA ALA A 158 9.53 -2.62 -13.58
C ALA A 158 10.69 -1.71 -13.99
N PRO A 159 11.67 -2.20 -14.75
CA PRO A 159 12.84 -1.40 -15.13
C PRO A 159 12.47 -0.17 -16.00
N TRP A 160 11.31 -0.20 -16.67
CA TRP A 160 10.74 0.94 -17.42
C TRP A 160 10.15 2.06 -16.57
N LEU A 161 9.95 1.82 -15.28
CA LEU A 161 9.32 2.79 -14.39
C LEU A 161 10.25 3.99 -14.15
N LYS A 162 9.75 5.20 -14.44
CA LYS A 162 10.44 6.44 -14.05
C LYS A 162 10.21 6.69 -12.56
N ILE A 163 11.26 6.51 -11.76
CA ILE A 163 11.24 6.74 -10.30
C ILE A 163 12.04 7.99 -9.95
N GLU A 164 11.36 8.99 -9.39
CA GLU A 164 11.98 10.13 -8.75
C GLU A 164 12.08 9.86 -7.25
N ALA A 165 13.28 9.63 -6.75
CA ALA A 165 13.54 9.29 -5.35
C ALA A 165 14.08 10.51 -4.60
N LEU A 166 13.26 11.10 -3.72
CA LEU A 166 13.62 12.26 -2.91
C LEU A 166 13.72 11.86 -1.44
N VAL A 167 14.95 11.80 -0.93
CA VAL A 167 15.24 11.51 0.49
C VAL A 167 15.09 12.78 1.30
N GLU A 168 13.86 13.25 1.45
CA GLU A 168 13.53 14.56 1.99
C GLU A 168 12.26 14.51 2.86
N GLN A 169 12.21 15.36 3.87
CA GLN A 169 11.00 15.54 4.67
C GLN A 169 10.08 16.53 3.96
N PHE A 170 8.79 16.21 3.88
CA PHE A 170 7.83 17.17 3.36
C PHE A 170 7.68 18.35 4.33
N THR A 171 7.79 19.56 3.80
CA THR A 171 7.44 20.81 4.49
C THR A 171 6.56 21.65 3.59
N ILE A 172 5.73 22.51 4.17
CA ILE A 172 4.87 23.42 3.38
C ILE A 172 5.68 24.37 2.48
N ALA A 173 6.89 24.74 2.89
CA ALA A 173 7.78 25.61 2.13
C ALA A 173 8.33 24.90 0.87
N ASP A 174 8.58 23.59 0.96
CA ASP A 174 9.08 22.77 -0.13
C ASP A 174 7.97 22.23 -1.04
N ALA A 175 6.70 22.32 -0.63
CA ALA A 175 5.56 21.77 -1.36
C ALA A 175 5.50 22.19 -2.85
N PRO A 176 5.79 23.45 -3.24
CA PRO A 176 5.83 23.82 -4.66
C PRO A 176 6.82 23.03 -5.49
N ARG A 177 7.97 22.67 -4.94
CA ARG A 177 8.99 21.87 -5.62
C ARG A 177 8.68 20.37 -5.54
N LEU A 178 8.29 19.90 -4.34
CA LEU A 178 8.06 18.48 -4.08
C LEU A 178 6.84 17.92 -4.82
N LEU A 179 5.82 18.75 -5.04
CA LEU A 179 4.57 18.38 -5.71
C LEU A 179 4.48 18.89 -7.17
N ASP A 180 5.58 19.41 -7.71
CA ASP A 180 5.64 19.92 -9.09
C ASP A 180 5.48 18.81 -10.14
N GLY A 181 5.14 19.22 -11.37
CA GLY A 181 5.09 18.34 -12.54
C GLY A 181 3.70 17.78 -12.81
N ASN A 182 2.66 18.43 -12.29
CA ASN A 182 1.24 18.12 -12.50
C ASN A 182 0.88 16.65 -12.30
N PRO A 183 0.97 16.13 -11.05
CA PRO A 183 0.65 14.75 -10.77
C PRO A 183 -0.85 14.47 -10.94
N ASP A 184 -1.18 13.28 -11.46
CA ASP A 184 -2.57 12.83 -11.53
C ASP A 184 -3.13 12.58 -10.13
N TRP A 185 -2.27 12.10 -9.22
CA TRP A 185 -2.63 11.80 -7.83
C TRP A 185 -1.45 12.04 -6.88
N VAL A 186 -1.78 12.56 -5.71
CA VAL A 186 -0.91 12.59 -4.53
C VAL A 186 -1.43 11.58 -3.51
N LEU A 187 -0.57 10.68 -3.04
CA LEU A 187 -0.86 9.73 -1.98
C LEU A 187 -0.17 10.20 -0.70
N ASP A 188 -0.99 10.65 0.24
CA ASP A 188 -0.56 11.05 1.57
C ASP A 188 -0.55 9.83 2.50
N CYS A 189 0.65 9.33 2.79
CA CYS A 189 0.91 8.22 3.71
C CYS A 189 1.70 8.66 4.95
N ILE A 190 1.61 9.94 5.30
CA ILE A 190 2.29 10.55 6.45
C ILE A 190 1.59 10.14 7.75
N ASP A 191 2.35 9.93 8.82
CA ASP A 191 1.82 9.65 10.16
C ASP A 191 1.80 10.89 11.08
N ASN A 192 2.72 11.84 10.86
CA ASN A 192 2.72 13.12 11.57
C ASN A 192 1.51 13.99 11.20
N ILE A 193 0.75 14.41 12.21
CA ILE A 193 -0.50 15.13 12.00
C ILE A 193 -0.27 16.52 11.38
N THR A 194 0.75 17.26 11.82
CA THR A 194 1.01 18.62 11.33
C THR A 194 1.39 18.58 9.86
N THR A 195 2.35 17.74 9.50
CA THR A 195 2.81 17.60 8.12
C THR A 195 1.70 17.08 7.19
N LYS A 196 0.84 16.18 7.69
CA LYS A 196 -0.34 15.71 6.97
C LYS A 196 -1.33 16.85 6.69
N VAL A 197 -1.63 17.67 7.70
CA VAL A 197 -2.54 18.83 7.54
C VAL A 197 -1.96 19.80 6.51
N ASP A 198 -0.68 20.15 6.61
CA ASP A 198 0.00 21.04 5.66
C ASP A 198 -0.11 20.54 4.22
N LEU A 199 0.13 19.24 4.01
CA LEU A 199 0.00 18.60 2.70
C LEU A 199 -1.43 18.70 2.16
N LEU A 200 -2.44 18.33 2.97
CA LEU A 200 -3.84 18.35 2.54
C LEU A 200 -4.32 19.77 2.24
N THR A 201 -3.94 20.75 3.05
CA THR A 201 -4.22 22.16 2.81
C THR A 201 -3.57 22.64 1.52
N TYR A 202 -2.31 22.29 1.28
CA TYR A 202 -1.62 22.64 0.04
C TYR A 202 -2.29 22.02 -1.19
N CYS A 203 -2.61 20.73 -1.14
CA CYS A 203 -3.28 20.03 -2.24
C CYS A 203 -4.64 20.66 -2.54
N LYS A 204 -5.45 20.95 -1.50
CA LYS A 204 -6.75 21.60 -1.67
C LYS A 204 -6.63 22.99 -2.29
N LYS A 205 -5.65 23.79 -1.87
CA LYS A 205 -5.42 25.15 -2.38
C LYS A 205 -4.97 25.17 -3.84
N ASN A 206 -4.24 24.16 -4.29
CA ASN A 206 -3.68 24.07 -5.64
C ASN A 206 -4.46 23.10 -6.55
N ASP A 207 -5.66 22.68 -6.14
CA ASP A 207 -6.52 21.74 -6.87
C ASP A 207 -5.83 20.41 -7.25
N LEU A 208 -4.93 19.93 -6.38
CA LEU A 208 -4.27 18.65 -6.55
C LEU A 208 -5.14 17.53 -5.98
N LYS A 209 -5.37 16.49 -6.78
CA LYS A 209 -6.11 15.30 -6.36
C LYS A 209 -5.30 14.51 -5.35
N VAL A 210 -5.86 14.29 -4.17
CA VAL A 210 -5.16 13.64 -3.06
C VAL A 210 -6.00 12.51 -2.44
N PHE A 211 -5.34 11.39 -2.15
CA PHE A 211 -5.84 10.36 -1.24
C PHE A 211 -5.00 10.37 0.04
N SER A 212 -5.67 10.51 1.19
CA SER A 212 -5.01 10.42 2.50
C SER A 212 -5.25 9.06 3.13
N ALA A 213 -4.16 8.34 3.40
CA ALA A 213 -4.18 7.25 4.34
C ALA A 213 -4.28 7.81 5.77
N LEU A 214 -5.18 7.20 6.55
CA LEU A 214 -5.42 7.55 7.95
C LEU A 214 -4.73 6.50 8.85
N GLY A 215 -5.18 6.34 10.09
CA GLY A 215 -4.53 5.44 11.03
C GLY A 215 -4.68 3.98 10.61
N ALA A 216 -3.60 3.34 10.18
CA ALA A 216 -3.60 1.89 9.90
C ALA A 216 -3.14 1.04 11.10
N ALA A 217 -2.59 1.67 12.14
CA ALA A 217 -2.05 0.99 13.30
C ALA A 217 -3.15 0.34 14.15
N SER A 218 -2.83 -0.82 14.75
CA SER A 218 -3.70 -1.53 15.71
C SER A 218 -5.08 -1.92 15.16
N LYS A 219 -5.20 -2.09 13.85
CA LYS A 219 -6.40 -2.60 13.16
C LYS A 219 -6.09 -3.97 12.57
N ALA A 220 -6.96 -4.95 12.80
CA ALA A 220 -6.73 -6.35 12.42
C ALA A 220 -7.53 -6.80 11.19
N ASP A 221 -8.69 -6.21 10.94
CA ASP A 221 -9.63 -6.65 9.90
C ASP A 221 -9.52 -5.77 8.64
N PRO A 222 -8.88 -6.26 7.55
CA PRO A 222 -8.76 -5.50 6.30
C PRO A 222 -10.08 -5.38 5.54
N SER A 223 -11.10 -6.20 5.83
CA SER A 223 -12.40 -6.13 5.13
C SER A 223 -13.19 -4.84 5.44
N ARG A 224 -12.79 -4.13 6.50
CA ARG A 224 -13.43 -2.88 6.96
C ARG A 224 -12.75 -1.62 6.43
N ILE A 225 -11.75 -1.74 5.54
CA ILE A 225 -11.14 -0.59 4.88
C ILE A 225 -12.13 0.01 3.89
N GLN A 226 -12.35 1.33 3.98
CA GLN A 226 -13.30 2.06 3.15
C GLN A 226 -12.66 3.34 2.62
N ILE A 227 -13.15 3.80 1.47
CA ILE A 227 -12.83 5.09 0.88
C ILE A 227 -14.04 5.99 1.11
N ALA A 228 -13.82 7.11 1.80
CA ALA A 228 -14.85 8.09 2.09
C ALA A 228 -14.21 9.48 2.22
N ASP A 229 -15.05 10.51 2.20
CA ASP A 229 -14.63 11.86 2.58
C ASP A 229 -14.11 11.87 4.03
N ILE A 230 -13.09 12.70 4.30
CA ILE A 230 -12.46 12.74 5.62
C ILE A 230 -13.46 13.09 6.73
N SER A 231 -14.48 13.90 6.42
CA SER A 231 -15.57 14.28 7.34
C SER A 231 -16.39 13.08 7.83
N MET A 232 -16.51 12.02 7.02
CA MET A 232 -17.32 10.84 7.31
C MET A 232 -16.55 9.75 8.07
N THR A 233 -15.27 9.96 8.35
CA THR A 233 -14.42 8.93 8.97
C THR A 233 -14.74 8.76 10.46
N PHE A 234 -14.88 7.50 10.88
CA PHE A 234 -15.21 7.09 12.24
C PHE A 234 -14.12 6.17 12.81
N GLU A 235 -14.05 6.06 14.14
CA GLU A 235 -13.14 5.14 14.86
C GLU A 235 -11.64 5.29 14.48
N ASP A 236 -11.22 6.49 14.06
CA ASP A 236 -9.83 6.78 13.68
C ASP A 236 -9.30 8.02 14.42
N PRO A 237 -8.42 7.84 15.43
CA PRO A 237 -7.84 8.97 16.18
C PRO A 237 -6.99 9.92 15.33
N LEU A 238 -6.30 9.41 14.30
CA LEU A 238 -5.51 10.23 13.38
C LEU A 238 -6.46 11.11 12.56
N ALA A 239 -7.48 10.50 11.95
CA ALA A 239 -8.48 11.22 11.17
C ALA A 239 -9.20 12.29 12.00
N ARG A 240 -9.59 11.95 13.23
CA ARG A 240 -10.20 12.91 14.18
C ARG A 240 -9.29 14.11 14.42
N SER A 241 -8.00 13.86 14.65
CA SER A 241 -7.01 14.91 14.93
C SER A 241 -6.70 15.79 13.72
N VAL A 242 -6.75 15.21 12.52
CA VAL A 242 -6.57 15.93 11.24
C VAL A 242 -7.79 16.81 10.97
N ARG A 243 -9.01 16.27 11.08
CA ARG A 243 -10.25 17.05 10.92
C ARG A 243 -10.29 18.28 11.82
N ARG A 244 -9.95 18.10 13.10
CA ARG A 244 -9.94 19.21 14.07
C ARG A 244 -8.97 20.33 13.69
N ARG A 245 -7.87 20.01 13.00
CA ARG A 245 -6.87 20.99 12.57
C ARG A 245 -7.15 21.58 11.19
N LEU A 246 -7.85 20.86 10.32
CA LEU A 246 -8.30 21.36 9.02
C LEU A 246 -9.50 22.30 9.16
N TRP A 247 -10.23 22.25 10.28
CA TRP A 247 -11.38 23.10 10.52
C TRP A 247 -11.02 24.59 10.56
N SER A 248 -11.78 25.40 9.83
CA SER A 248 -11.73 26.87 9.84
C SER A 248 -13.01 27.45 10.43
N MET A 249 -12.90 28.59 11.13
CA MET A 249 -14.06 29.36 11.62
C MET A 249 -14.88 29.98 10.48
N ASP A 250 -14.30 30.09 9.28
CA ASP A 250 -14.96 30.66 8.10
C ASP A 250 -15.84 29.65 7.35
N GLU A 251 -15.80 28.37 7.72
CA GLU A 251 -16.65 27.33 7.14
C GLU A 251 -17.94 27.14 7.96
N GLU A 252 -19.08 26.94 7.29
CA GLU A 252 -20.34 26.62 7.96
C GLU A 252 -20.20 25.38 8.85
N LEU A 253 -20.76 25.47 10.06
CA LEU A 253 -20.76 24.38 11.02
C LEU A 253 -21.55 23.18 10.47
N HIS A 254 -20.82 22.14 10.07
CA HIS A 254 -21.40 20.85 9.70
C HIS A 254 -21.29 19.87 10.88
N TRP A 255 -22.24 18.94 11.02
CA TRP A 255 -22.28 17.97 12.12
C TRP A 255 -21.03 17.08 12.21
N THR A 256 -20.29 16.91 11.12
CA THR A 256 -18.98 16.21 11.07
C THR A 256 -17.81 17.04 11.60
N ASN A 257 -18.00 18.36 11.67
CA ASN A 257 -17.02 19.37 12.05
C ASN A 257 -17.40 20.06 13.39
N CYS A 258 -18.54 19.66 13.98
CA CYS A 258 -18.89 19.98 15.36
C CYS A 258 -17.87 19.33 16.31
N VAL A 259 -16.82 20.08 16.57
CA VAL A 259 -16.04 19.95 17.78
C VAL A 259 -17.03 20.25 18.91
N VAL A 260 -17.51 19.20 19.60
CA VAL A 260 -18.50 19.34 20.69
C VAL A 260 -17.96 20.22 21.83
N MET A 261 -16.63 20.42 21.89
CA MET A 261 -15.94 21.30 22.82
C MET A 261 -14.67 21.87 22.18
N ASP A 262 -14.55 23.20 22.09
CA ASP A 262 -13.30 23.86 21.72
C ASP A 262 -12.15 23.52 22.70
N ARG A 263 -10.94 24.06 22.50
CA ARG A 263 -9.81 23.73 23.39
C ARG A 263 -10.03 24.22 24.82
N SER A 264 -10.60 25.41 24.99
CA SER A 264 -10.91 26.00 26.29
C SER A 264 -12.04 25.23 26.99
N GLU A 265 -13.04 24.79 26.25
CA GLU A 265 -14.13 23.97 26.73
C GLU A 265 -13.67 22.56 27.12
N ALA A 266 -12.73 21.99 26.36
CA ALA A 266 -12.10 20.72 26.70
C ALA A 266 -11.27 20.82 27.99
N ASP A 267 -10.54 21.91 28.19
CA ASP A 267 -9.79 22.15 29.43
C ASP A 267 -10.75 22.30 30.63
N ILE A 268 -11.87 23.01 30.45
CA ILE A 268 -12.95 23.12 31.45
C ILE A 268 -13.55 21.74 31.76
N HIS A 269 -13.84 20.93 30.75
CA HIS A 269 -14.40 19.60 30.93
C HIS A 269 -13.41 18.67 31.65
N GLN A 270 -12.14 18.69 31.25
CA GLN A 270 -11.09 17.92 31.89
C GLN A 270 -10.97 18.28 33.37
N GLN A 271 -10.89 19.57 33.70
CA GLN A 271 -10.74 19.98 35.09
C GLN A 271 -12.01 19.73 35.90
N LYS A 272 -13.17 20.25 35.46
CA LYS A 272 -14.38 20.22 36.29
C LYS A 272 -15.07 18.86 36.30
N VAL A 273 -15.15 18.17 35.16
CA VAL A 273 -15.91 16.91 35.05
C VAL A 273 -15.03 15.70 35.32
N LEU A 274 -13.82 15.64 34.75
CA LEU A 274 -12.97 14.44 34.88
C LEU A 274 -12.13 14.44 36.17
N VAL A 275 -11.51 15.57 36.52
CA VAL A 275 -10.67 15.71 37.72
C VAL A 275 -11.52 15.99 38.95
N ASP A 276 -12.32 17.06 38.94
CA ASP A 276 -13.11 17.50 40.10
C ASP A 276 -14.42 16.71 40.27
N ARG A 277 -14.73 15.79 39.33
CA ARG A 277 -15.90 14.89 39.36
C ARG A 277 -17.26 15.60 39.47
N GLN A 278 -17.37 16.82 38.97
CA GLN A 278 -18.65 17.55 38.92
C GLN A 278 -19.61 16.88 37.92
N ASP A 279 -20.92 16.88 38.23
CA ASP A 279 -21.93 16.36 37.31
C ASP A 279 -21.89 17.17 36.01
N PRO A 280 -21.72 16.53 34.84
CA PRO A 280 -21.68 17.21 33.54
C PRO A 280 -22.88 18.13 33.29
N ARG A 281 -24.06 17.83 33.86
CA ARG A 281 -25.28 18.65 33.73
C ARG A 281 -25.15 20.01 34.40
N LEU A 282 -24.31 20.13 35.43
CA LEU A 282 -24.02 21.39 36.10
C LEU A 282 -23.02 22.24 35.32
N VAL A 283 -22.14 21.62 34.53
CA VAL A 283 -21.10 22.31 33.76
C VAL A 283 -21.61 22.73 32.38
N TRP A 284 -22.41 21.89 31.72
CA TRP A 284 -22.80 22.06 30.31
C TRP A 284 -24.32 22.20 30.10
N GLY A 285 -25.12 22.09 31.16
CA GLY A 285 -26.58 22.06 31.08
C GLY A 285 -27.11 20.66 30.73
N SER A 286 -28.34 20.38 31.18
CA SER A 286 -28.99 19.08 30.99
C SER A 286 -29.24 18.76 29.51
N GLU A 287 -29.59 19.74 28.68
CA GLU A 287 -29.87 19.56 27.27
C GLU A 287 -28.65 19.03 26.49
N THR A 288 -27.48 19.64 26.69
CA THR A 288 -26.21 19.22 26.08
C THR A 288 -25.85 17.79 26.46
N VAL A 289 -26.05 17.42 27.73
CA VAL A 289 -25.74 16.08 28.23
C VAL A 289 -26.68 15.03 27.64
N GLU A 290 -27.97 15.34 27.51
CA GLU A 290 -28.93 14.43 26.88
C GLU A 290 -28.66 14.27 25.38
N LEU A 291 -28.26 15.33 24.68
CA LEU A 291 -27.77 15.27 23.30
C LEU A 291 -26.57 14.32 23.17
N VAL A 292 -25.57 14.46 24.03
CA VAL A 292 -24.37 13.60 24.04
C VAL A 292 -24.75 12.14 24.34
N LYS A 293 -25.63 11.89 25.31
CA LYS A 293 -26.11 10.52 25.62
C LYS A 293 -26.92 9.90 24.49
N ALA A 294 -27.80 10.66 23.85
CA ALA A 294 -28.56 10.20 22.70
C ALA A 294 -27.61 9.80 21.55
N ARG A 295 -26.56 10.58 21.32
CA ARG A 295 -25.52 10.26 20.33
C ARG A 295 -24.70 9.02 20.67
N PHE A 296 -24.27 8.85 21.93
CA PHE A 296 -23.63 7.60 22.34
C PHE A 296 -24.55 6.38 22.12
N SER A 297 -25.85 6.53 22.41
CA SER A 297 -26.85 5.47 22.21
C SER A 297 -27.04 5.13 20.73
N GLU A 298 -27.10 6.14 19.86
CA GLU A 298 -27.16 5.97 18.41
C GLU A 298 -25.90 5.29 17.86
N GLU A 299 -24.71 5.70 18.31
CA GLU A 299 -23.45 5.05 17.94
C GLU A 299 -23.41 3.58 18.38
N LEU A 300 -23.84 3.29 19.61
CA LEU A 300 -24.01 1.93 20.14
C LEU A 300 -25.00 1.10 19.33
N GLN A 301 -26.08 1.72 18.84
CA GLN A 301 -27.07 1.05 17.99
C GLN A 301 -26.49 0.78 16.60
N MET A 302 -25.80 1.74 15.98
CA MET A 302 -25.14 1.54 14.67
C MET A 302 -24.04 0.49 14.72
N ARG A 303 -23.32 0.34 15.86
CA ARG A 303 -22.35 -0.74 16.08
C ARG A 303 -22.96 -2.14 16.03
N LYS A 304 -24.27 -2.29 16.26
CA LYS A 304 -24.95 -3.59 16.16
C LYS A 304 -25.21 -4.01 14.70
N TRP A 305 -25.20 -3.05 13.78
CA TRP A 305 -25.48 -3.24 12.35
C TRP A 305 -24.20 -3.18 11.49
N ARG A 306 -23.02 -3.12 12.12
CA ARG A 306 -21.69 -3.09 11.50
C ARG A 306 -20.89 -4.30 11.93
#